data_AF-A0A9Q8VHD3-F1
#
_entry.id   AF-A0A9Q8VHD3-F1
#
_cell.length_a   1.000
_cell.length_b   1.000
_cell.length_c   1.000
_cell.angle_alpha   90.00
_cell.angle_beta   90.00
_cell.angle_gamma   90.00
#
_symmetry.space_group_name_H-M   'P 1'
#
loop_
_entity.id
_entity.type
_entity.pdbx_description
1 polymer ?
#
loop_
_entity_poly.entity_id
_entity_poly.type
_entity_poly.pdbx_seq_one_letter_code
_entity_poly.pdbx_strand_id
1 'polypeptide(L)'
;MLAMLPVAFAGFNPASSKNVAIYWGQNSRGLGTGPLAQQRLSYYCSNTDIDIIPVAFMNGITPPVTNFANAGDNCTKFSDNTNVLSCPQIEADIKACQAAGKTIILSLGGATYTQGGWSSASAAQDAAQAVWDMFGPVGKTVDRPFGSAVVDGFDFDFESPTSNLPAFGQKLRSLMDGAGGKKFYLTAAPQCVFPDAANGATINAVAFDFLMIQFYNNWCGVSNFNEGSTTQNAFNFDVWDNWAKTTSPNKNIKLLIGIPAAPGGGGGYTSGSKLKAAFQWSKAYSNFGGAMMWDMSQLYSNDGFLSEVVSDLAGGPTTTTTTTPGGGTTTTTTTTSTTGSTPPPTGTLVPHWGQCGGQGWTGPTQCQPPYKCVSGGQWWSSCQ
;
A
#
# COMPACT_ATOMS: atom_id res chain seq x y z
N MET A 1 -12.03 -31.39 -28.51
CA MET A 1 -12.39 -30.81 -27.20
C MET A 1 -11.27 -29.83 -26.85
N LEU A 2 -11.42 -28.54 -27.16
CA LEU A 2 -10.49 -27.52 -26.68
C LEU A 2 -10.69 -27.45 -25.18
N ALA A 3 -9.72 -27.90 -24.38
CA ALA A 3 -9.72 -27.66 -22.95
C ALA A 3 -9.58 -26.16 -22.75
N MET A 4 -10.69 -25.46 -22.47
CA MET A 4 -10.64 -24.12 -21.90
C MET A 4 -10.02 -24.29 -20.51
N LEU A 5 -8.72 -23.98 -20.40
CA LEU A 5 -8.09 -23.74 -19.11
C LEU A 5 -8.96 -22.73 -18.35
N PRO A 6 -9.27 -22.95 -17.06
CA PRO A 6 -9.94 -21.92 -16.27
C PRO A 6 -9.02 -20.70 -16.28
N VAL A 7 -9.45 -19.63 -16.94
CA VAL A 7 -8.83 -18.32 -16.77
C VAL A 7 -9.10 -17.98 -15.31
N ALA A 8 -8.09 -18.14 -14.44
CA ALA A 8 -8.17 -17.66 -13.08
C ALA A 8 -8.52 -16.17 -13.16
N PHE A 9 -9.72 -15.81 -12.70
CA PHE A 9 -10.14 -14.42 -12.62
C PHE A 9 -9.26 -13.74 -11.57
N ALA A 10 -8.35 -12.88 -12.02
CA ALA A 10 -7.61 -12.00 -11.15
C ALA A 10 -8.58 -11.00 -10.49
N GLY A 11 -8.41 -10.75 -9.20
CA GLY A 11 -9.25 -9.78 -8.46
C GLY A 11 -9.05 -8.35 -8.95
N PHE A 12 -7.84 -7.99 -9.39
CA PHE A 12 -7.62 -6.69 -9.99
C PHE A 12 -8.43 -6.50 -11.29
N ASN A 13 -9.24 -5.45 -11.31
CA ASN A 13 -9.99 -5.00 -12.47
C ASN A 13 -9.44 -3.66 -13.00
N PRO A 14 -8.73 -3.66 -14.16
CA PRO A 14 -8.19 -2.43 -14.74
C PRO A 14 -9.25 -1.47 -15.29
N ALA A 15 -10.51 -1.90 -15.42
CA ALA A 15 -11.63 -1.03 -15.78
C ALA A 15 -12.33 -0.43 -14.56
N SER A 16 -11.97 -0.85 -13.35
CA SER A 16 -12.58 -0.38 -12.10
C SER A 16 -11.79 0.76 -11.47
N SER A 17 -12.50 1.64 -10.76
CA SER A 17 -11.97 2.63 -9.83
C SER A 17 -12.22 2.25 -8.36
N LYS A 18 -12.60 1.00 -8.12
CA LYS A 18 -13.01 0.46 -6.81
C LYS A 18 -12.14 -0.70 -6.35
N ASN A 19 -10.95 -0.88 -6.94
CA ASN A 19 -10.06 -1.95 -6.51
C ASN A 19 -9.60 -1.68 -5.08
N VAL A 20 -9.55 -2.73 -4.26
CA VAL A 20 -9.04 -2.68 -2.89
C VAL A 20 -7.83 -3.60 -2.76
N ALA A 21 -6.66 -3.00 -2.54
CA ALA A 21 -5.41 -3.70 -2.25
C ALA A 21 -5.06 -3.59 -0.77
N ILE A 22 -4.66 -4.69 -0.12
CA ILE A 22 -4.32 -4.65 1.31
C ILE A 22 -3.11 -5.53 1.57
N TYR A 23 -2.04 -4.93 2.10
CA TYR A 23 -0.81 -5.65 2.40
C TYR A 23 -1.03 -6.71 3.50
N TRP A 24 -0.37 -7.86 3.36
CA TRP A 24 -0.36 -8.92 4.35
C TRP A 24 1.06 -9.45 4.52
N GLY A 25 1.45 -9.77 5.75
CA GLY A 25 2.68 -10.53 6.03
C GLY A 25 3.57 -9.89 7.09
N GLN A 26 3.49 -8.58 7.34
CA GLN A 26 4.35 -7.93 8.33
C GLN A 26 3.77 -7.82 9.73
N ASN A 27 2.48 -8.15 9.92
CA ASN A 27 1.80 -8.03 11.20
C ASN A 27 2.05 -6.65 11.83
N SER A 28 1.76 -5.56 11.10
CA SER A 28 2.02 -4.18 11.56
C SER A 28 1.43 -3.89 12.96
N ARG A 29 0.35 -4.56 13.35
CA ARG A 29 -0.24 -4.49 14.70
C ARG A 29 0.68 -5.06 15.80
N GLY A 30 1.53 -6.03 15.46
CA GLY A 30 2.53 -6.63 16.35
C GLY A 30 1.97 -7.65 17.34
N LEU A 31 0.73 -8.14 17.17
CA LEU A 31 0.15 -9.14 18.06
C LEU A 31 0.59 -10.55 17.66
N GLY A 32 1.18 -11.30 18.60
CA GLY A 32 1.67 -12.66 18.36
C GLY A 32 0.60 -13.75 18.47
N THR A 33 -0.48 -13.52 19.21
CA THR A 33 -1.58 -14.48 19.41
C THR A 33 -2.93 -13.78 19.53
N GLY A 34 -4.02 -14.56 19.44
CA GLY A 34 -5.39 -14.07 19.58
C GLY A 34 -6.06 -13.68 18.25
N PRO A 35 -7.33 -13.26 18.30
CA PRO A 35 -8.14 -13.02 17.11
C PRO A 35 -7.68 -11.82 16.26
N LEU A 36 -6.91 -10.91 16.87
CA LEU A 36 -6.37 -9.72 16.20
C LEU A 36 -4.89 -9.85 15.81
N ALA A 37 -4.25 -11.00 16.10
CA ALA A 37 -2.97 -11.31 15.48
C ALA A 37 -3.15 -11.47 13.98
N GLN A 38 -2.10 -11.20 13.20
CA GLN A 38 -2.10 -11.53 11.78
C GLN A 38 -2.42 -13.02 11.60
N GLN A 39 -3.54 -13.29 10.94
CA GLN A 39 -3.99 -14.64 10.62
C GLN A 39 -3.26 -15.15 9.37
N ARG A 40 -3.39 -16.45 9.09
CA ARG A 40 -2.92 -17.03 7.82
C ARG A 40 -3.55 -16.31 6.62
N LEU A 41 -2.86 -16.27 5.50
CA LEU A 41 -3.28 -15.52 4.31
C LEU A 41 -4.70 -15.91 3.85
N SER A 42 -5.04 -17.21 3.85
CA SER A 42 -6.35 -17.68 3.38
C SER A 42 -7.53 -17.19 4.22
N TYR A 43 -7.31 -16.77 5.48
CA TYR A 43 -8.36 -16.21 6.34
C TYR A 43 -8.97 -14.95 5.71
N TYR A 44 -8.15 -14.14 5.05
CA TYR A 44 -8.57 -12.87 4.47
C TYR A 44 -9.22 -13.05 3.08
N CYS A 45 -8.93 -14.16 2.41
CA CYS A 45 -9.29 -14.35 1.01
C CYS A 45 -10.77 -14.67 0.77
N SER A 46 -11.53 -15.03 1.81
CA SER A 46 -12.99 -15.15 1.70
C SER A 46 -13.71 -13.81 1.67
N ASN A 47 -13.04 -12.71 2.07
CA ASN A 47 -13.65 -11.39 2.06
C ASN A 47 -13.73 -10.88 0.62
N THR A 48 -14.95 -10.68 0.11
CA THR A 48 -15.22 -10.26 -1.27
C THR A 48 -14.85 -8.80 -1.56
N ASP A 49 -14.67 -7.98 -0.52
CA ASP A 49 -14.32 -6.57 -0.64
C ASP A 49 -12.82 -6.33 -0.84
N ILE A 50 -12.02 -7.39 -0.87
CA ILE A 50 -10.57 -7.35 -1.03
C ILE A 50 -10.23 -7.97 -2.39
N ASP A 51 -9.57 -7.23 -3.27
CA ASP A 51 -9.27 -7.71 -4.63
C ASP A 51 -7.82 -8.21 -4.75
N ILE A 52 -6.90 -7.46 -4.14
CA ILE A 52 -5.45 -7.62 -4.31
C ILE A 52 -4.80 -7.75 -2.94
N ILE A 53 -3.88 -8.71 -2.81
CA ILE A 53 -3.11 -8.90 -1.58
C ILE A 53 -1.62 -8.94 -1.94
N PRO A 54 -0.89 -7.83 -1.71
CA PRO A 54 0.57 -7.83 -1.70
C PRO A 54 1.08 -8.63 -0.48
N VAL A 55 1.86 -9.67 -0.73
CA VAL A 55 2.50 -10.52 0.28
C VAL A 55 3.85 -9.92 0.63
N ALA A 56 3.96 -9.39 1.84
CA ALA A 56 5.07 -8.60 2.34
C ALA A 56 5.92 -9.39 3.34
N PHE A 57 7.21 -9.66 3.10
CA PHE A 57 8.03 -9.24 1.97
C PHE A 57 9.10 -10.27 1.61
N MET A 58 9.60 -10.14 0.38
CA MET A 58 11.01 -10.45 0.08
C MET A 58 11.84 -9.20 0.36
N ASN A 59 12.36 -9.08 1.59
CA ASN A 59 13.08 -7.90 2.09
C ASN A 59 14.60 -7.94 1.87
N GLY A 60 15.07 -8.93 1.10
CA GLY A 60 16.40 -8.95 0.50
C GLY A 60 16.33 -9.72 -0.82
N ILE A 61 17.07 -9.25 -1.83
CA ILE A 61 17.09 -9.83 -3.17
C ILE A 61 18.42 -10.51 -3.48
N THR A 62 19.54 -9.89 -3.12
CA THR A 62 20.88 -10.42 -3.40
C THR A 62 21.80 -10.18 -2.19
N PRO A 63 21.92 -11.15 -1.26
CA PRO A 63 21.26 -12.46 -1.24
C PRO A 63 19.75 -12.37 -0.94
N PRO A 64 18.95 -13.39 -1.33
CA PRO A 64 17.50 -13.36 -1.09
C PRO A 64 17.19 -13.55 0.40
N VAL A 65 16.20 -12.80 0.89
CA VAL A 65 15.68 -12.86 2.26
C VAL A 65 14.18 -12.68 2.20
N THR A 66 13.44 -13.53 2.93
CA THR A 66 11.98 -13.43 3.07
C THR A 66 11.61 -13.28 4.54
N ASN A 67 10.67 -12.38 4.84
CA ASN A 67 10.12 -12.22 6.18
C ASN A 67 8.60 -12.04 6.08
N PHE A 68 7.85 -12.88 6.80
CA PHE A 68 6.38 -12.84 6.87
C PHE A 68 5.91 -12.79 8.34
N ALA A 69 6.69 -12.14 9.21
CA ALA A 69 6.44 -12.02 10.64
C ALA A 69 6.03 -13.37 11.28
N ASN A 70 4.95 -13.39 12.06
CA ASN A 70 4.44 -14.59 12.73
C ASN A 70 3.98 -15.70 11.76
N ALA A 71 3.64 -15.38 10.49
CA ALA A 71 3.36 -16.42 9.50
C ALA A 71 4.63 -17.17 9.09
N GLY A 72 5.81 -16.53 9.23
CA GLY A 72 7.12 -17.13 9.07
C GLY A 72 7.45 -18.21 10.10
N ASP A 73 6.81 -18.18 11.29
CA ASP A 73 7.03 -19.18 12.35
C ASP A 73 6.55 -20.59 11.94
N ASN A 74 5.65 -20.67 10.94
CA ASN A 74 5.18 -21.91 10.33
C ASN A 74 6.03 -22.37 9.14
N CYS A 75 7.14 -21.68 8.86
CA CYS A 75 8.06 -22.01 7.77
C CYS A 75 9.35 -22.66 8.28
N THR A 76 10.04 -23.37 7.41
CA THR A 76 11.37 -23.96 7.69
C THR A 76 12.43 -23.34 6.80
N LYS A 77 13.67 -23.23 7.28
CA LYS A 77 14.78 -22.69 6.47
C LYS A 77 15.19 -23.69 5.39
N PHE A 78 15.56 -23.20 4.21
CA PHE A 78 16.27 -24.02 3.24
C PHE A 78 17.69 -24.33 3.74
N SER A 79 18.21 -25.52 3.42
CA SER A 79 19.52 -25.98 3.90
C SER A 79 20.67 -25.12 3.38
N ASP A 80 20.59 -24.77 2.10
CA ASP A 80 21.67 -24.09 1.38
C ASP A 80 21.50 -22.56 1.44
N ASN A 81 20.30 -22.11 1.85
CA ASN A 81 19.97 -20.70 1.98
C ASN A 81 19.12 -20.42 3.23
N THR A 82 19.80 -20.26 4.36
CA THR A 82 19.15 -20.13 5.68
C THR A 82 18.39 -18.82 5.89
N ASN A 83 18.50 -17.86 4.96
CA ASN A 83 17.77 -16.59 4.98
C ASN A 83 16.45 -16.65 4.20
N VAL A 84 16.21 -17.76 3.49
CA VAL A 84 14.99 -18.00 2.73
C VAL A 84 14.19 -19.10 3.42
N LEU A 85 12.88 -18.90 3.50
CA LEU A 85 11.96 -19.78 4.21
C LEU A 85 11.12 -20.61 3.22
N SER A 86 11.05 -21.92 3.44
CA SER A 86 10.07 -22.84 2.84
C SER A 86 8.77 -22.75 3.64
N CYS A 87 7.72 -22.22 3.01
CA CYS A 87 6.48 -21.84 3.65
C CYS A 87 5.27 -22.60 3.05
N PRO A 88 5.09 -23.90 3.37
CA PRO A 88 4.03 -24.72 2.77
C PRO A 88 2.61 -24.22 3.12
N GLN A 89 2.41 -23.58 4.27
CA GLN A 89 1.12 -22.97 4.61
C GLN A 89 0.81 -21.77 3.70
N ILE A 90 1.80 -20.91 3.44
CA ILE A 90 1.64 -19.77 2.53
C ILE A 90 1.43 -20.26 1.09
N GLU A 91 2.15 -21.31 0.66
CA GLU A 91 1.91 -21.96 -0.63
C GLU A 91 0.43 -22.38 -0.80
N ALA A 92 -0.11 -23.10 0.18
CA ALA A 92 -1.50 -23.54 0.15
C ALA A 92 -2.48 -22.36 0.12
N ASP A 93 -2.18 -21.31 0.89
CA ASP A 93 -3.04 -20.13 0.98
C ASP A 93 -3.03 -19.30 -0.30
N ILE A 94 -1.89 -19.11 -0.95
CA ILE A 94 -1.80 -18.41 -2.25
C ILE A 94 -2.74 -19.08 -3.25
N LYS A 95 -2.68 -20.41 -3.36
CA LYS A 95 -3.55 -21.19 -4.26
C LYS A 95 -5.03 -21.05 -3.90
N ALA A 96 -5.36 -21.09 -2.61
CA ALA A 96 -6.73 -20.91 -2.13
C ALA A 96 -7.27 -19.51 -2.44
N CYS A 97 -6.46 -18.48 -2.26
CA CYS A 97 -6.83 -17.09 -2.55
C CYS A 97 -7.02 -16.85 -4.05
N GLN A 98 -6.13 -17.38 -4.88
CA GLN A 98 -6.28 -17.34 -6.33
C GLN A 98 -7.55 -18.07 -6.79
N ALA A 99 -7.88 -19.21 -6.19
CA ALA A 99 -9.14 -19.91 -6.44
C ALA A 99 -10.37 -19.11 -5.97
N ALA A 100 -10.22 -18.27 -4.95
CA ALA A 100 -11.23 -17.31 -4.49
C ALA A 100 -11.25 -16.00 -5.32
N GLY A 101 -10.51 -15.94 -6.44
CA GLY A 101 -10.49 -14.80 -7.35
C GLY A 101 -9.66 -13.62 -6.87
N LYS A 102 -8.70 -13.83 -5.95
CA LYS A 102 -7.78 -12.77 -5.49
C LYS A 102 -6.56 -12.68 -6.39
N THR A 103 -6.05 -11.45 -6.57
CA THR A 103 -4.73 -11.22 -7.15
C THR A 103 -3.69 -11.24 -6.04
N ILE A 104 -2.76 -12.20 -6.08
CA ILE A 104 -1.69 -12.33 -5.08
C ILE A 104 -0.35 -11.95 -5.69
N ILE A 105 0.24 -10.84 -5.24
CA ILE A 105 1.55 -10.36 -5.73
C ILE A 105 2.58 -10.42 -4.61
N LEU A 106 3.82 -10.81 -4.92
CA LEU A 106 4.90 -10.77 -3.94
C LEU A 106 5.47 -9.35 -3.90
N SER A 107 5.51 -8.74 -2.71
CA SER A 107 6.14 -7.44 -2.54
C SER A 107 7.63 -7.56 -2.20
N LEU A 108 8.43 -6.78 -2.92
CA LEU A 108 9.88 -6.71 -2.87
C LEU A 108 10.29 -5.40 -2.20
N GLY A 109 11.19 -5.48 -1.21
CA GLY A 109 11.66 -4.31 -0.47
C GLY A 109 11.06 -4.22 0.93
N GLY A 110 10.25 -3.18 1.16
CA GLY A 110 9.74 -2.73 2.45
C GLY A 110 10.77 -1.94 3.26
N ALA A 111 10.32 -1.29 4.33
CA ALA A 111 11.12 -0.43 5.21
C ALA A 111 12.39 -1.06 5.80
N THR A 112 12.51 -2.39 5.80
CA THR A 112 13.69 -3.12 6.32
C THR A 112 14.70 -3.51 5.25
N TYR A 113 14.41 -3.23 3.97
CA TYR A 113 15.36 -3.49 2.88
C TYR A 113 16.56 -2.54 2.95
N THR A 114 17.77 -3.10 2.90
CA THR A 114 19.03 -2.36 3.12
C THR A 114 20.11 -2.61 2.06
N GLN A 115 19.84 -3.46 1.06
CA GLN A 115 20.89 -3.91 0.12
C GLN A 115 21.27 -2.86 -0.93
N GLY A 116 20.46 -1.81 -1.15
CA GLY A 116 20.82 -0.67 -1.99
C GLY A 116 20.95 -0.95 -3.49
N GLY A 117 20.65 -2.17 -3.95
CA GLY A 117 20.60 -2.55 -5.36
C GLY A 117 21.88 -3.23 -5.85
N TRP A 118 22.17 -3.08 -7.14
CA TRP A 118 23.21 -3.86 -7.82
C TRP A 118 24.29 -2.97 -8.43
N SER A 119 25.49 -3.53 -8.60
CA SER A 119 26.65 -2.82 -9.16
C SER A 119 26.55 -2.54 -10.66
N SER A 120 25.69 -3.25 -11.39
CA SER A 120 25.50 -3.09 -12.83
C SER A 120 24.07 -3.46 -13.24
N ALA A 121 23.68 -3.02 -14.44
CA ALA A 121 22.42 -3.43 -15.05
C ALA A 121 22.34 -4.96 -15.22
N SER A 122 23.42 -5.61 -15.65
CA SER A 122 23.45 -7.07 -15.82
C SER A 122 23.22 -7.80 -14.49
N ALA A 123 23.88 -7.37 -13.41
CA ALA A 123 23.65 -7.96 -12.08
C ALA A 123 22.20 -7.77 -11.59
N ALA A 124 21.58 -6.62 -11.90
CA ALA A 124 20.17 -6.38 -11.62
C ALA A 124 19.24 -7.28 -12.46
N GLN A 125 19.58 -7.55 -13.72
CA GLN A 125 18.83 -8.47 -14.58
C GLN A 125 18.96 -9.92 -14.10
N ASP A 126 20.14 -10.34 -13.66
CA ASP A 126 20.36 -11.68 -13.06
C ASP A 126 19.55 -11.83 -11.77
N ALA A 127 19.50 -10.80 -10.94
CA ALA A 127 18.67 -10.79 -9.74
C ALA A 127 17.16 -10.88 -10.07
N ALA A 128 16.69 -10.17 -11.10
CA ALA A 128 15.30 -10.27 -11.56
C ALA A 128 14.98 -11.68 -12.08
N GLN A 129 15.93 -12.33 -12.77
CA GLN A 129 15.80 -13.72 -13.18
C GLN A 129 15.70 -14.65 -11.97
N ALA A 130 16.54 -14.46 -10.94
CA ALA A 130 16.49 -15.28 -9.73
C ALA A 130 15.14 -15.15 -9.01
N VAL A 131 14.62 -13.93 -8.85
CA VAL A 131 13.28 -13.71 -8.27
C VAL A 131 12.19 -14.41 -9.10
N TRP A 132 12.25 -14.28 -10.42
CA TRP A 132 11.31 -14.96 -11.32
C TRP A 132 11.39 -16.49 -11.19
N ASP A 133 12.59 -17.06 -11.13
CA ASP A 133 12.79 -18.50 -10.99
C ASP A 133 12.30 -19.03 -9.64
N MET A 134 12.35 -18.21 -8.58
CA MET A 134 11.86 -18.56 -7.23
C MET A 134 10.33 -18.51 -7.09
N PHE A 135 9.64 -17.57 -7.75
CA PHE A 135 8.23 -17.25 -7.47
C PHE A 135 7.30 -17.27 -8.70
N GLY A 136 7.86 -17.20 -9.91
CA GLY A 136 7.16 -17.36 -11.19
C GLY A 136 6.83 -18.83 -11.50
N PRO A 137 6.51 -19.17 -12.77
CA PRO A 137 6.23 -20.53 -13.19
C PRO A 137 7.30 -21.54 -12.76
N VAL A 138 6.86 -22.74 -12.38
CA VAL A 138 7.76 -23.84 -12.02
C VAL A 138 8.55 -24.34 -13.23
N GLY A 139 9.74 -24.89 -13.00
CA GLY A 139 10.57 -25.48 -14.07
C GLY A 139 12.08 -25.31 -13.88
N LYS A 140 12.49 -24.54 -12.87
CA LYS A 140 13.89 -24.41 -12.43
C LYS A 140 14.10 -25.11 -11.09
N THR A 141 15.29 -25.68 -10.93
CA THR A 141 15.73 -26.25 -9.65
C THR A 141 16.35 -25.14 -8.81
N VAL A 142 15.53 -24.50 -7.96
CA VAL A 142 15.93 -23.44 -7.02
C VAL A 142 15.14 -23.59 -5.72
N ASP A 143 15.60 -22.96 -4.64
CA ASP A 143 14.83 -22.84 -3.40
C ASP A 143 13.60 -21.95 -3.62
N ARG A 144 12.41 -22.57 -3.60
CA ARG A 144 11.13 -21.88 -3.85
C ARG A 144 10.34 -21.72 -2.55
N PRO A 145 10.24 -20.51 -1.97
CA PRO A 145 9.56 -20.28 -0.69
C PRO A 145 8.12 -20.75 -0.65
N PHE A 146 7.43 -20.68 -1.78
CA PHE A 146 6.03 -21.08 -1.91
C PHE A 146 5.87 -22.37 -2.72
N GLY A 147 6.91 -23.21 -2.75
CA GLY A 147 6.89 -24.50 -3.44
C GLY A 147 6.40 -24.37 -4.88
N SER A 148 5.25 -24.99 -5.18
CA SER A 148 4.63 -24.98 -6.51
C SER A 148 3.61 -23.86 -6.76
N ALA A 149 3.33 -23.00 -5.77
CA ALA A 149 2.53 -21.81 -6.02
C ALA A 149 3.27 -20.83 -6.95
N VAL A 150 2.50 -20.15 -7.80
CA VAL A 150 2.98 -19.14 -8.74
C VAL A 150 2.22 -17.85 -8.45
N VAL A 151 2.92 -16.83 -7.99
CA VAL A 151 2.31 -15.51 -7.71
C VAL A 151 1.72 -14.90 -8.99
N ASP A 152 0.78 -13.99 -8.86
CA ASP A 152 0.18 -13.26 -9.97
C ASP A 152 1.01 -12.05 -10.41
N GLY A 153 2.13 -11.79 -9.74
CA GLY A 153 2.93 -10.61 -10.03
C GLY A 153 3.89 -10.25 -8.93
N PHE A 154 4.51 -9.08 -9.11
CA PHE A 154 5.50 -8.53 -8.20
C PHE A 154 5.20 -7.07 -7.93
N ASP A 155 5.39 -6.68 -6.68
CA ASP A 155 5.24 -5.32 -6.20
C ASP A 155 6.58 -4.74 -5.78
N PHE A 156 6.86 -3.51 -6.19
CA PHE A 156 8.08 -2.79 -5.87
C PHE A 156 7.78 -1.79 -4.77
N ASP A 157 8.03 -2.20 -3.53
CA ASP A 157 7.91 -1.36 -2.34
C ASP A 157 9.32 -0.98 -1.84
N PHE A 158 10.15 -0.45 -2.74
CA PHE A 158 11.45 0.05 -2.35
C PHE A 158 11.27 1.41 -1.67
N GLU A 159 11.66 1.51 -0.41
CA GLU A 159 11.54 2.75 0.38
C GLU A 159 12.85 3.54 0.47
N SER A 160 13.88 3.10 -0.25
CA SER A 160 15.18 3.79 -0.36
C SER A 160 15.77 3.67 -1.76
N PRO A 161 16.61 4.64 -2.20
CA PRO A 161 17.26 4.58 -3.50
C PRO A 161 17.98 3.25 -3.75
N THR A 162 17.62 2.59 -4.84
CA THR A 162 18.11 1.25 -5.20
C THR A 162 18.79 1.31 -6.57
N SER A 163 20.10 1.08 -6.59
CA SER A 163 20.91 1.15 -7.81
C SER A 163 20.49 0.11 -8.84
N ASN A 164 20.40 0.52 -10.11
CA ASN A 164 20.01 -0.33 -11.24
C ASN A 164 18.58 -0.94 -11.17
N LEU A 165 17.69 -0.38 -10.34
CA LEU A 165 16.29 -0.83 -10.25
C LEU A 165 15.52 -0.78 -11.59
N PRO A 166 15.74 0.20 -12.51
CA PRO A 166 15.14 0.14 -13.84
C PRO A 166 15.49 -1.12 -14.63
N ALA A 167 16.75 -1.57 -14.59
CA ALA A 167 17.19 -2.77 -15.30
C ALA A 167 16.58 -4.05 -14.69
N PHE A 168 16.47 -4.10 -13.36
CA PHE A 168 15.73 -5.16 -12.65
C PHE A 168 14.27 -5.22 -13.11
N GLY A 169 13.57 -4.08 -13.08
CA GLY A 169 12.16 -3.99 -13.48
C GLY A 169 11.91 -4.34 -14.95
N GLN A 170 12.76 -3.87 -15.86
CA GLN A 170 12.66 -4.20 -17.29
C GLN A 170 12.78 -5.69 -17.55
N LYS A 171 13.75 -6.36 -16.89
CA LYS A 171 13.94 -7.80 -17.03
C LYS A 171 12.76 -8.57 -16.46
N LEU A 172 12.26 -8.19 -15.29
CA LEU A 172 11.10 -8.85 -14.67
C LEU A 172 9.84 -8.71 -15.55
N ARG A 173 9.56 -7.49 -16.05
CA ARG A 173 8.48 -7.25 -17.01
C ARG A 173 8.60 -8.12 -18.26
N SER A 174 9.81 -8.20 -18.84
CA SER A 174 10.07 -9.03 -20.02
C SER A 174 9.82 -10.53 -19.76
N LEU A 175 10.22 -11.04 -18.60
CA LEU A 175 9.97 -12.43 -18.21
C LEU A 175 8.48 -12.70 -18.04
N MET A 176 7.76 -11.78 -17.38
CA MET A 176 6.33 -11.85 -17.17
C MET A 176 5.53 -11.84 -18.48
N ASP A 177 5.90 -10.98 -19.43
CA ASP A 177 5.27 -10.91 -20.76
C ASP A 177 5.55 -12.16 -21.61
N GLY A 178 6.74 -12.73 -21.47
CA GLY A 178 7.16 -13.93 -22.19
C GLY A 178 6.65 -15.25 -21.62
N ALA A 179 6.09 -15.27 -20.40
CA ALA A 179 5.74 -16.48 -19.68
C ALA A 179 4.59 -17.28 -20.32
N GLY A 180 3.64 -16.58 -20.97
CA GLY A 180 2.38 -17.18 -21.44
C GLY A 180 1.52 -17.74 -20.30
N GLY A 181 0.40 -18.38 -20.65
CA GLY A 181 -0.49 -19.06 -19.71
C GLY A 181 -1.43 -18.15 -18.92
N LYS A 182 -0.90 -17.24 -18.08
CA LYS A 182 -1.69 -16.26 -17.31
C LYS A 182 -1.12 -14.85 -17.42
N LYS A 183 -1.95 -13.83 -17.16
CA LYS A 183 -1.46 -12.45 -17.01
C LYS A 183 -0.76 -12.31 -15.66
N PHE A 184 0.43 -11.69 -15.69
CA PHE A 184 1.14 -11.27 -14.49
C PHE A 184 1.13 -9.74 -14.37
N TYR A 185 1.05 -9.24 -13.13
CA TYR A 185 0.96 -7.82 -12.81
C TYR A 185 2.27 -7.29 -12.20
N LEU A 186 2.76 -6.17 -12.72
CA LEU A 186 3.91 -5.48 -12.12
C LEU A 186 3.39 -4.20 -11.47
N THR A 187 3.68 -4.02 -10.18
CA THR A 187 3.16 -2.90 -9.39
C THR A 187 4.29 -2.23 -8.62
N ALA A 188 4.05 -1.02 -8.13
CA ALA A 188 4.95 -0.37 -7.20
C ALA A 188 4.19 0.45 -6.16
N ALA A 189 4.81 0.67 -5.01
CA ALA A 189 4.27 1.47 -3.91
C ALA A 189 5.17 2.68 -3.63
N PRO A 190 5.29 3.65 -4.56
CA PRO A 190 6.03 4.88 -4.27
C PRO A 190 5.35 5.67 -3.14
N GLN A 191 6.11 6.51 -2.45
CA GLN A 191 5.53 7.50 -1.54
C GLN A 191 4.87 8.63 -2.34
N CYS A 192 3.98 9.41 -1.72
CA CYS A 192 3.26 10.47 -2.47
C CYS A 192 4.16 11.61 -2.96
N VAL A 193 5.36 11.77 -2.40
CA VAL A 193 6.32 12.81 -2.82
C VAL A 193 6.73 12.54 -4.26
N PHE A 194 6.57 13.53 -5.13
CA PHE A 194 6.83 13.38 -6.56
C PHE A 194 7.98 14.30 -7.02
N PRO A 195 8.98 13.79 -7.78
CA PRO A 195 9.18 12.38 -8.10
C PRO A 195 9.58 11.54 -6.88
N ASP A 196 9.14 10.29 -6.84
CA ASP A 196 9.53 9.36 -5.77
C ASP A 196 11.02 9.00 -5.87
N ALA A 197 11.74 9.05 -4.75
CA ALA A 197 13.19 8.92 -4.73
C ALA A 197 13.68 7.48 -4.98
N ALA A 198 12.88 6.48 -4.64
CA ALA A 198 13.28 5.07 -4.72
C ALA A 198 12.83 4.42 -6.03
N ASN A 199 11.59 4.65 -6.43
CA ASN A 199 10.93 4.00 -7.56
C ASN A 199 10.80 4.91 -8.78
N GLY A 200 10.98 6.23 -8.64
CA GLY A 200 10.73 7.22 -9.70
C GLY A 200 11.42 6.91 -11.03
N ALA A 201 12.70 6.53 -11.00
CA ALA A 201 13.43 6.14 -12.20
C ALA A 201 12.85 4.88 -12.87
N THR A 202 12.43 3.90 -12.08
CA THR A 202 11.90 2.62 -12.56
C THR A 202 10.51 2.76 -13.13
N ILE A 203 9.61 3.49 -12.46
CA ILE A 203 8.24 3.72 -12.96
C ILE A 203 8.23 4.52 -14.27
N ASN A 204 9.24 5.38 -14.50
CA ASN A 204 9.43 6.07 -15.77
C ASN A 204 9.92 5.14 -16.90
N ALA A 205 10.59 4.04 -16.57
CA ALA A 205 11.29 3.18 -17.53
C ALA A 205 10.57 1.86 -17.84
N VAL A 206 9.60 1.44 -17.00
CA VAL A 206 8.94 0.13 -17.08
C VAL A 206 7.42 0.28 -17.10
N ALA A 207 6.73 -0.56 -17.88
CA ALA A 207 5.27 -0.61 -17.90
C ALA A 207 4.73 -1.32 -16.65
N PHE A 208 4.34 -0.54 -15.65
CA PHE A 208 3.60 -1.01 -14.47
C PHE A 208 2.09 -1.09 -14.77
N ASP A 209 1.40 -2.06 -14.18
CA ASP A 209 -0.04 -2.27 -14.31
C ASP A 209 -0.83 -1.35 -13.37
N PHE A 210 -0.36 -1.19 -12.12
CA PHE A 210 -0.90 -0.21 -11.17
C PHE A 210 0.12 0.23 -10.12
N LEU A 211 -0.06 1.43 -9.57
CA LEU A 211 0.71 1.97 -8.46
C LEU A 211 -0.17 2.07 -7.20
N MET A 212 0.39 1.70 -6.05
CA MET A 212 -0.21 1.82 -4.74
C MET A 212 0.47 2.95 -3.97
N ILE A 213 0.19 4.19 -4.38
CA ILE A 213 0.94 5.37 -3.92
C ILE A 213 0.64 5.63 -2.44
N GLN A 214 1.66 5.69 -1.61
CA GLN A 214 1.53 5.86 -0.17
C GLN A 214 1.22 7.33 0.16
N PHE A 215 -0.08 7.69 0.24
CA PHE A 215 -0.56 9.02 0.64
C PHE A 215 -0.64 9.15 2.16
N TYR A 216 0.44 8.79 2.84
CA TYR A 216 0.61 8.87 4.29
C TYR A 216 2.10 9.04 4.64
N ASN A 217 2.40 9.28 5.92
CA ASN A 217 3.75 9.60 6.43
C ASN A 217 4.43 10.85 5.82
N ASN A 218 3.72 11.59 4.96
CA ASN A 218 4.24 12.69 4.16
C ASN A 218 3.25 13.85 4.06
N TRP A 219 3.75 15.04 3.76
CA TRP A 219 2.93 16.26 3.62
C TRP A 219 1.84 16.16 2.55
N CYS A 220 2.05 15.34 1.53
CA CYS A 220 1.09 15.09 0.45
C CYS A 220 0.01 14.06 0.79
N GLY A 221 -0.03 13.55 2.03
CA GLY A 221 -0.97 12.52 2.44
C GLY A 221 -2.42 12.99 2.55
N VAL A 222 -3.35 12.03 2.62
CA VAL A 222 -4.80 12.27 2.70
C VAL A 222 -5.20 13.12 3.91
N SER A 223 -4.45 13.04 5.02
CA SER A 223 -4.70 13.84 6.21
C SER A 223 -4.66 15.36 5.95
N ASN A 224 -3.90 15.78 4.93
CA ASN A 224 -3.74 17.16 4.50
C ASN A 224 -4.65 17.53 3.30
N PHE A 225 -5.61 16.67 2.95
CA PHE A 225 -6.65 17.00 1.99
C PHE A 225 -7.54 18.14 2.53
N ASN A 226 -7.80 19.14 1.69
CA ASN A 226 -8.62 20.29 2.02
C ASN A 226 -10.06 20.10 1.51
N GLU A 227 -10.96 19.72 2.42
CA GLU A 227 -12.37 19.46 2.10
C GLU A 227 -13.09 20.69 1.55
N GLY A 228 -13.88 20.48 0.48
CA GLY A 228 -14.65 21.55 -0.18
C GLY A 228 -13.83 22.49 -1.06
N SER A 229 -12.50 22.36 -1.10
CA SER A 229 -11.64 23.16 -1.97
C SER A 229 -11.66 22.63 -3.41
N THR A 230 -11.69 23.54 -4.38
CA THR A 230 -11.57 23.22 -5.81
C THR A 230 -10.12 22.95 -6.24
N THR A 231 -9.14 23.27 -5.39
CA THR A 231 -7.72 22.99 -5.60
C THR A 231 -7.10 22.33 -4.37
N GLN A 232 -6.08 21.51 -4.56
CA GLN A 232 -5.34 20.85 -3.48
C GLN A 232 -3.88 21.28 -3.55
N ASN A 233 -3.35 21.83 -2.45
CA ASN A 233 -1.96 22.27 -2.37
C ASN A 233 -1.02 21.16 -1.85
N ALA A 234 -1.55 20.24 -1.04
CA ALA A 234 -0.79 19.17 -0.41
C ALA A 234 -1.07 17.83 -1.11
N PHE A 235 -2.32 17.38 -1.10
CA PHE A 235 -2.73 16.13 -1.75
C PHE A 235 -2.57 16.23 -3.27
N ASN A 236 -1.54 15.55 -3.81
CA ASN A 236 -1.01 15.77 -5.16
C ASN A 236 -1.36 14.64 -6.15
N PHE A 237 -2.53 14.02 -6.02
CA PHE A 237 -2.92 12.92 -6.89
C PHE A 237 -3.09 13.35 -8.36
N ASP A 238 -3.36 14.63 -8.64
CA ASP A 238 -3.35 15.23 -9.97
C ASP A 238 -1.96 15.18 -10.63
N VAL A 239 -0.90 15.39 -9.86
CA VAL A 239 0.48 15.28 -10.34
C VAL A 239 0.78 13.85 -10.78
N TRP A 240 0.35 12.88 -9.98
CA TRP A 240 0.49 11.45 -10.30
C TRP A 240 -0.35 11.04 -11.52
N ASP A 241 -1.59 11.52 -11.66
CA ASP A 241 -2.42 11.27 -12.85
C ASP A 241 -1.82 11.91 -14.12
N ASN A 242 -1.29 13.13 -14.01
CA ASN A 242 -0.59 13.77 -15.12
C ASN A 242 0.64 12.95 -15.53
N TRP A 243 1.44 12.46 -14.57
CA TRP A 243 2.54 11.55 -14.85
C TRP A 243 2.06 10.26 -15.55
N ALA A 244 0.98 9.65 -15.09
CA ALA A 244 0.42 8.44 -15.68
C ALA A 244 0.06 8.64 -17.16
N LYS A 245 -0.52 9.80 -17.49
CA LYS A 245 -0.92 10.16 -18.86
C LYS A 245 0.25 10.57 -19.75
N THR A 246 1.25 11.27 -19.22
CA THR A 246 2.29 11.90 -20.03
C THR A 246 3.59 11.12 -20.06
N THR A 247 3.96 10.48 -18.95
CA THR A 247 5.29 9.86 -18.78
C THR A 247 5.25 8.33 -18.70
N SER A 248 4.32 7.72 -17.94
CA SER A 248 4.30 6.27 -17.73
C SER A 248 4.35 5.48 -19.06
N PRO A 249 5.16 4.41 -19.19
CA PRO A 249 5.13 3.56 -20.38
C PRO A 249 3.76 2.89 -20.63
N ASN A 250 2.99 2.65 -19.56
CA ASN A 250 1.61 2.18 -19.65
C ASN A 250 0.64 3.34 -19.35
N LYS A 251 0.04 3.94 -20.38
CA LYS A 251 -0.93 5.05 -20.20
C LYS A 251 -2.24 4.62 -19.53
N ASN A 252 -2.53 3.32 -19.53
CA ASN A 252 -3.70 2.74 -18.88
C ASN A 252 -3.42 2.29 -17.44
N ILE A 253 -2.24 2.64 -16.89
CA ILE A 253 -1.88 2.33 -15.51
C ILE A 253 -2.94 2.85 -14.53
N LYS A 254 -3.21 2.08 -13.49
CA LYS A 254 -4.10 2.49 -12.40
C LYS A 254 -3.34 3.01 -11.19
N LEU A 255 -3.89 4.03 -10.54
CA LEU A 255 -3.33 4.67 -9.36
C LEU A 255 -4.29 4.44 -8.19
N LEU A 256 -3.83 3.70 -7.19
CA LEU A 256 -4.54 3.45 -5.94
C LEU A 256 -4.02 4.43 -4.89
N ILE A 257 -4.93 4.97 -4.09
CA ILE A 257 -4.58 5.81 -2.95
C ILE A 257 -4.26 4.90 -1.77
N GLY A 258 -2.99 4.83 -1.39
CA GLY A 258 -2.50 4.14 -0.21
C GLY A 258 -2.80 4.92 1.07
N ILE A 259 -3.39 4.26 2.06
CA ILE A 259 -3.73 4.82 3.37
C ILE A 259 -3.37 3.84 4.51
N PRO A 260 -3.11 4.31 5.74
CA PRO A 260 -3.02 3.45 6.90
C PRO A 260 -4.39 2.82 7.19
N ALA A 261 -4.42 1.54 7.54
CA ALA A 261 -5.68 0.82 7.80
C ALA A 261 -6.25 1.06 9.21
N ALA A 262 -5.45 1.65 10.09
CA ALA A 262 -5.80 2.04 11.45
C ALA A 262 -4.85 3.15 11.92
N PRO A 263 -5.14 3.87 13.03
CA PRO A 263 -4.22 4.86 13.61
C PRO A 263 -2.81 4.33 13.91
N GLY A 264 -2.66 3.02 14.16
CA GLY A 264 -1.38 2.37 14.41
C GLY A 264 -0.59 1.98 13.14
N GLY A 265 -1.20 2.10 11.95
CA GLY A 265 -0.59 1.68 10.68
C GLY A 265 0.38 2.70 10.06
N GLY A 266 0.60 3.84 10.72
CA GLY A 266 1.44 4.93 10.21
C GLY A 266 0.84 6.30 10.49
N GLY A 267 1.62 7.35 10.26
CA GLY A 267 1.18 8.73 10.35
C GLY A 267 0.19 9.09 9.24
N GLY A 268 -0.82 9.91 9.56
CA GLY A 268 -1.78 10.40 8.57
C GLY A 268 -3.00 9.50 8.34
N TYR A 269 -3.28 8.55 9.24
CA TYR A 269 -4.57 7.85 9.26
C TYR A 269 -5.73 8.84 9.16
N THR A 270 -6.61 8.62 8.19
CA THR A 270 -7.73 9.52 7.88
C THR A 270 -8.96 8.66 7.58
N SER A 271 -10.11 9.06 8.13
CA SER A 271 -11.41 8.44 7.93
C SER A 271 -12.51 9.50 7.80
N GLY A 272 -13.74 9.07 7.56
CA GLY A 272 -14.93 9.90 7.47
C GLY A 272 -14.94 10.82 6.25
N SER A 273 -15.51 12.02 6.43
CA SER A 273 -15.77 12.96 5.33
C SER A 273 -14.53 13.33 4.54
N LYS A 274 -13.37 13.45 5.20
CA LYS A 274 -12.12 13.81 4.54
C LYS A 274 -11.63 12.71 3.61
N LEU A 275 -11.64 11.45 4.06
CA LEU A 275 -11.26 10.31 3.23
C LEU A 275 -12.20 10.19 2.03
N LYS A 276 -13.51 10.28 2.29
CA LYS A 276 -14.54 10.31 1.24
C LYS A 276 -14.28 11.41 0.22
N ALA A 277 -14.02 12.64 0.67
CA ALA A 277 -13.79 13.77 -0.20
C ALA A 277 -12.54 13.59 -1.08
N ALA A 278 -11.46 13.03 -0.52
CA ALA A 278 -10.26 12.69 -1.28
C ALA A 278 -10.55 11.66 -2.38
N PHE A 279 -11.28 10.58 -2.08
CA PHE A 279 -11.70 9.61 -3.09
C PHE A 279 -12.61 10.23 -4.16
N GLN A 280 -13.57 11.07 -3.79
CA GLN A 280 -14.45 11.73 -4.75
C GLN A 280 -13.70 12.69 -5.67
N TRP A 281 -12.76 13.45 -5.12
CA TRP A 281 -11.89 14.31 -5.90
C TRP A 281 -11.06 13.48 -6.89
N SER A 282 -10.49 12.35 -6.45
CA SER A 282 -9.65 11.50 -7.31
C SER A 282 -10.43 10.77 -8.40
N LYS A 283 -11.74 10.52 -8.24
CA LYS A 283 -12.59 9.93 -9.29
C LYS A 283 -12.71 10.79 -10.55
N ALA A 284 -12.41 12.09 -10.48
CA ALA A 284 -12.36 12.96 -11.66
C ALA A 284 -11.21 12.60 -12.62
N TYR A 285 -10.23 11.82 -12.15
CA TYR A 285 -9.02 11.48 -12.89
C TYR A 285 -9.11 10.05 -13.44
N SER A 286 -8.86 9.88 -14.74
CA SER A 286 -9.06 8.61 -15.46
C SER A 286 -8.17 7.46 -14.99
N ASN A 287 -7.01 7.78 -14.42
CA ASN A 287 -6.08 6.77 -13.92
C ASN A 287 -6.40 6.34 -12.48
N PHE A 288 -7.40 6.93 -11.81
CA PHE A 288 -7.84 6.44 -10.50
C PHE A 288 -8.34 5.00 -10.56
N GLY A 289 -7.82 4.17 -9.65
CA GLY A 289 -8.01 2.73 -9.63
C GLY A 289 -8.63 2.18 -8.34
N GLY A 290 -8.63 2.94 -7.25
CA GLY A 290 -9.18 2.52 -5.96
C GLY A 290 -8.29 2.88 -4.78
N ALA A 291 -8.25 2.01 -3.77
CA ALA A 291 -7.50 2.22 -2.54
C ALA A 291 -6.51 1.10 -2.24
N MET A 292 -5.42 1.44 -1.58
CA MET A 292 -4.50 0.50 -0.94
C MET A 292 -4.48 0.74 0.57
N MET A 293 -4.37 -0.31 1.37
CA MET A 293 -4.28 -0.22 2.83
C MET A 293 -3.08 -0.95 3.43
N TRP A 294 -2.40 -0.28 4.35
CA TRP A 294 -1.33 -0.85 5.18
C TRP A 294 -1.81 -1.06 6.62
N ASP A 295 -1.97 -2.27 7.15
CA ASP A 295 -1.98 -3.61 6.53
C ASP A 295 -3.19 -4.42 7.08
N MET A 296 -3.34 -5.70 6.70
CA MET A 296 -4.43 -6.57 7.16
C MET A 296 -4.57 -6.64 8.69
N SER A 297 -3.46 -6.70 9.43
CA SER A 297 -3.49 -6.82 10.89
C SER A 297 -4.02 -5.55 11.55
N GLN A 298 -3.73 -4.39 10.95
CA GLN A 298 -4.28 -3.11 11.37
C GLN A 298 -5.76 -3.01 11.00
N LEU A 299 -6.12 -3.34 9.76
CA LEU A 299 -7.47 -3.23 9.25
C LEU A 299 -8.48 -4.04 10.09
N TYR A 300 -8.14 -5.30 10.38
CA TYR A 300 -9.02 -6.19 11.13
C TYR A 300 -9.12 -5.84 12.62
N SER A 301 -8.32 -4.88 13.09
CA SER A 301 -8.47 -4.27 14.41
C SER A 301 -9.31 -2.98 14.40
N ASN A 302 -9.71 -2.51 13.22
CA ASN A 302 -10.41 -1.25 12.99
C ASN A 302 -11.80 -1.52 12.38
N ASP A 303 -12.71 -1.96 13.24
CA ASP A 303 -14.04 -2.39 12.85
C ASP A 303 -14.78 -1.34 12.01
N GLY A 304 -15.30 -1.76 10.86
CA GLY A 304 -16.08 -0.92 9.95
C GLY A 304 -15.26 -0.13 8.92
N PHE A 305 -13.94 0.02 9.09
CA PHE A 305 -13.13 0.86 8.20
C PHE A 305 -13.07 0.33 6.76
N LEU A 306 -12.98 -0.99 6.56
CA LEU A 306 -13.07 -1.58 5.22
C LEU A 306 -14.40 -1.23 4.54
N SER A 307 -15.52 -1.31 5.27
CA SER A 307 -16.84 -0.99 4.72
C SER A 307 -16.97 0.49 4.37
N GLU A 308 -16.35 1.37 5.15
CA GLU A 308 -16.27 2.80 4.87
C GLU A 308 -15.52 3.06 3.56
N VAL A 309 -14.31 2.49 3.43
CA VAL A 309 -13.49 2.62 2.20
C VAL A 309 -14.25 2.13 0.98
N VAL A 310 -14.85 0.94 1.05
CA VAL A 310 -15.63 0.34 -0.06
C VAL A 310 -16.82 1.22 -0.42
N SER A 311 -17.56 1.72 0.57
CA SER A 311 -18.69 2.63 0.39
C SER A 311 -18.26 3.94 -0.28
N ASP A 312 -17.17 4.54 0.17
CA ASP A 312 -16.68 5.81 -0.38
C ASP A 312 -16.14 5.65 -1.80
N LEU A 313 -15.45 4.55 -2.11
CA LEU A 313 -15.08 4.17 -3.47
C LEU A 313 -16.31 3.93 -4.36
N ALA A 314 -17.36 3.32 -3.83
CA ALA A 314 -18.62 3.14 -4.55
C ALA A 314 -19.39 4.43 -4.81
N GLY A 315 -19.08 5.50 -4.07
CA GLY A 315 -19.79 6.77 -4.15
C GLY A 315 -21.01 6.84 -3.22
N GLY A 316 -20.93 6.18 -2.06
CA GLY A 316 -21.99 6.09 -1.05
C GLY A 316 -22.65 7.43 -0.70
N PRO A 317 -23.84 7.41 -0.07
CA PRO A 317 -24.76 8.54 0.00
C PRO A 317 -24.06 9.85 0.32
N THR A 318 -24.18 10.82 -0.58
CA THR A 318 -23.68 12.17 -0.37
C THR A 318 -24.38 12.71 0.87
N THR A 319 -23.64 12.90 1.96
CA THR A 319 -24.13 13.74 3.06
C THR A 319 -24.09 15.17 2.54
N THR A 320 -25.09 15.52 1.72
CA THR A 320 -25.32 16.89 1.32
C THR A 320 -25.75 17.60 2.59
N THR A 321 -24.90 18.45 3.14
CA THR A 321 -25.32 19.41 4.15
C THR A 321 -26.22 20.41 3.44
N THR A 322 -27.48 20.05 3.22
CA THR A 322 -28.50 20.93 2.68
C THR A 322 -28.89 21.92 3.78
N THR A 323 -28.23 23.07 3.79
CA THR A 323 -28.70 24.26 4.50
C THR A 323 -30.01 24.70 3.84
N THR A 324 -31.13 24.20 4.37
CA THR A 324 -32.45 24.69 4.01
C THR A 324 -32.69 26.00 4.76
N PRO A 325 -33.05 27.12 4.10
CA PRO A 325 -33.45 28.34 4.79
C PRO A 325 -34.86 28.15 5.34
N GLY A 326 -34.98 28.01 6.66
CA GLY A 326 -36.27 27.81 7.33
C GLY A 326 -36.36 28.61 8.61
N GLY A 327 -37.08 29.72 8.55
CA GLY A 327 -37.94 30.25 9.62
C GLY A 327 -37.27 30.61 10.94
N GLY A 328 -37.01 31.90 11.13
CA GLY A 328 -36.61 32.44 12.41
C GLY A 328 -37.62 32.17 13.52
N THR A 329 -37.12 31.81 14.70
CA THR A 329 -37.76 32.15 15.97
C THR A 329 -36.64 32.48 16.94
N THR A 330 -36.51 33.78 17.22
CA THR A 330 -35.55 34.36 18.14
C THR A 330 -35.86 33.88 19.55
N THR A 331 -34.99 33.06 20.13
CA THR A 331 -34.96 32.83 21.57
C THR A 331 -33.65 33.36 22.10
N THR A 332 -33.74 34.48 22.80
CA THR A 332 -32.63 35.18 23.45
C THR A 332 -32.11 34.31 24.58
N THR A 333 -30.85 33.87 24.50
CA THR A 333 -30.14 33.31 25.66
C THR A 333 -28.80 34.01 25.78
N THR A 334 -28.67 34.78 26.85
CA THR A 334 -27.49 35.55 27.23
C THR A 334 -26.38 34.57 27.63
N THR A 335 -25.31 34.49 26.84
CA THR A 335 -24.08 33.77 27.23
C THR A 335 -23.00 34.75 27.65
N THR A 336 -22.76 34.75 28.94
CA THR A 336 -21.68 35.43 29.65
C THR A 336 -20.32 34.95 29.16
N SER A 337 -19.41 35.89 28.90
CA SER A 337 -18.02 35.64 28.55
C SER A 337 -17.24 35.06 29.74
N THR A 338 -16.82 33.80 29.63
CA THR A 338 -15.82 33.20 30.54
C THR A 338 -14.60 32.78 29.74
N THR A 339 -13.48 33.42 30.03
CA THR A 339 -12.13 33.00 29.66
C THR A 339 -11.85 31.63 30.29
N GLY A 340 -11.86 30.57 29.47
CA GLY A 340 -11.56 29.20 29.87
C GLY A 340 -10.17 28.78 29.37
N SER A 341 -9.29 28.50 30.32
CA SER A 341 -7.94 27.98 30.16
C SER A 341 -7.88 26.66 29.38
N THR A 342 -6.94 26.60 28.44
CA THR A 342 -6.54 25.42 27.65
C THR A 342 -6.21 24.22 28.55
N PRO A 343 -6.74 23.01 28.30
CA PRO A 343 -6.27 21.79 28.95
C PRO A 343 -4.87 21.42 28.42
N PRO A 344 -3.95 20.91 29.26
CA PRO A 344 -2.65 20.43 28.79
C PRO A 344 -2.83 19.14 27.96
N PRO A 345 -2.02 18.93 26.90
CA PRO A 345 -2.15 17.75 26.07
C PRO A 345 -1.69 16.52 26.85
N THR A 346 -2.59 15.55 27.03
CA THR A 346 -2.29 14.24 27.61
C THR A 346 -1.45 13.42 26.62
N GLY A 347 -0.13 13.56 26.75
CA GLY A 347 0.87 12.49 26.85
C GLY A 347 0.70 11.22 25.99
N THR A 348 0.71 11.33 24.67
CA THR A 348 1.05 10.18 23.81
C THR A 348 2.23 10.56 22.92
N LEU A 349 3.35 9.84 23.05
CA LEU A 349 4.50 10.02 22.17
C LEU A 349 4.13 9.61 20.75
N VAL A 350 4.52 10.43 19.77
CA VAL A 350 4.23 10.22 18.35
C VAL A 350 5.06 9.03 17.84
N PRO A 351 4.44 7.98 17.25
CA PRO A 351 5.17 6.83 16.72
C PRO A 351 6.06 7.22 15.54
N HIS A 352 6.95 6.31 15.11
CA HIS A 352 7.72 6.48 13.87
C HIS A 352 6.79 6.91 12.72
N TRP A 353 7.19 7.94 11.99
CA TRP A 353 6.47 8.60 10.89
C TRP A 353 5.17 9.34 11.24
N GLY A 354 4.72 9.31 12.50
CA GLY A 354 3.58 10.12 12.94
C GLY A 354 3.86 11.63 12.83
N GLN A 355 2.82 12.43 12.58
CA GLN A 355 2.95 13.89 12.53
C GLN A 355 3.30 14.44 13.92
N CYS A 356 4.38 15.21 13.99
CA CYS A 356 4.88 15.85 15.21
C CYS A 356 4.99 17.37 15.08
N GLY A 357 4.59 17.94 13.93
CA GLY A 357 4.67 19.37 13.67
C GLY A 357 4.10 19.76 12.30
N GLY A 358 4.25 21.04 11.97
CA GLY A 358 3.69 21.67 10.77
C GLY A 358 2.75 22.83 11.10
N GLN A 359 2.59 23.79 10.19
CA GLN A 359 1.69 24.92 10.38
C GLN A 359 0.24 24.43 10.58
N GLY A 360 -0.37 24.84 11.69
CA GLY A 360 -1.73 24.43 12.08
C GLY A 360 -1.81 23.13 12.89
N TRP A 361 -0.70 22.42 13.12
CA TRP A 361 -0.67 21.23 13.97
C TRP A 361 -0.85 21.59 15.46
N THR A 362 -1.85 20.99 16.10
CA THR A 362 -2.14 21.15 17.54
C THR A 362 -1.95 19.87 18.34
N GLY A 363 -1.45 18.80 17.70
CA GLY A 363 -1.24 17.50 18.34
C GLY A 363 0.13 17.39 19.05
N PRO A 364 0.49 16.18 19.52
CA PRO A 364 1.75 15.95 20.22
C PRO A 364 2.96 16.26 19.33
N THR A 365 4.03 16.77 19.94
CA THR A 365 5.27 17.17 19.22
C THR A 365 6.48 16.30 19.58
N GLN A 366 6.34 15.42 20.58
CA GLN A 366 7.41 14.57 21.06
C GLN A 366 7.30 13.15 20.48
N CYS A 367 8.37 12.71 19.82
CA CYS A 367 8.47 11.40 19.21
C CYS A 367 8.81 10.29 20.20
N GLN A 368 8.36 9.07 19.92
CA GLN A 368 8.83 7.86 20.59
C GLN A 368 10.35 7.71 20.34
N PRO A 369 11.17 7.43 21.36
CA PRO A 369 12.56 7.05 21.15
C PRO A 369 12.64 5.83 20.21
N PRO A 370 13.62 5.78 19.28
CA PRO A 370 14.75 6.70 19.10
C PRO A 370 14.48 7.90 18.17
N TYR A 371 13.24 8.09 17.72
CA TYR A 371 12.90 9.01 16.64
C TYR A 371 12.93 10.48 17.07
N LYS A 372 13.17 11.36 16.10
CA LYS A 372 13.17 12.82 16.25
C LYS A 372 12.16 13.45 15.32
N CYS A 373 11.58 14.57 15.74
CA CYS A 373 10.67 15.31 14.87
C CYS A 373 11.45 16.03 13.78
N VAL A 374 11.32 15.57 12.54
CA VAL A 374 12.01 16.09 11.36
C VAL A 374 11.00 16.88 10.51
N SER A 375 11.36 18.10 10.12
CA SER A 375 10.55 18.93 9.23
C SER A 375 10.49 18.33 7.82
N GLY A 376 9.28 18.09 7.32
CA GLY A 376 9.01 17.64 5.95
C GLY A 376 8.41 18.73 5.05
N GLY A 377 8.21 19.93 5.57
CA GLY A 377 7.67 21.08 4.84
C GLY A 377 6.96 22.08 5.76
N GLN A 378 6.42 23.16 5.18
CA GLN A 378 5.70 24.20 5.94
C GLN A 378 4.54 23.64 6.79
N TRP A 379 3.85 22.63 6.25
CA TRP A 379 2.62 22.09 6.83
C TRP A 379 2.83 20.76 7.56
N TRP A 380 4.05 20.21 7.57
CA TRP A 380 4.29 18.86 8.08
C TRP A 380 5.68 18.66 8.67
N SER A 381 5.72 18.07 9.85
CA SER A 381 6.90 17.42 10.41
C SER A 381 6.50 16.02 10.88
N SER A 382 7.36 15.03 10.71
CA SER A 382 7.12 13.65 11.18
C SER A 382 8.27 13.11 12.01
N CYS A 383 7.99 12.12 12.86
CA CYS A 383 9.02 11.42 13.62
C CYS A 383 9.84 10.51 12.72
N GLN A 384 11.17 10.63 12.71
CA GLN A 384 12.10 9.83 11.88
C GLN A 384 13.30 9.36 12.69
#